data_AF-A0A2J8JIS5-F1
#
_entry.id   AF-A0A2J8JIS5-F1
#
_cell.length_a   1.000
_cell.length_b   1.000
_cell.length_c   1.000
_cell.angle_alpha   90.00
_cell.angle_beta   90.00
_cell.angle_gamma   90.00
#
_symmetry.space_group_name_H-M   'P 1'
#
loop_
_entity.id
_entity.type
_entity.pdbx_description
1 polymer ?
#
loop_
_entity_poly.entity_id
_entity_poly.type
_entity_poly.pdbx_seq_one_letter_code
_entity_poly.pdbx_strand_id
1 'polypeptide(L)'
;MMGGFCEPFSNPLAPDGHDVDDPHSFHQSKLTNEDFRKLLMTPRAAPTSAPPSKSRHHEMPREYNEDEDPAARRRKKKSYYAKLRQQEIERERELAEKYRDRAKERRDGVNKDYEETELISTTANYRAVGPTAEADKSAAEKRRQLIQESKFLGGDMEHTHLVKGLDFALLQKVRAEIASKEKEEEELMEKPQKETKKDEDPENKIEFKTRL
;
A
#
# COMPACT_ATOMS: atom_id res chain seq x y z
N MET A 1 22.42 -45.76 2.86
CA MET A 1 22.46 -44.85 1.71
C MET A 1 21.14 -44.97 0.98
N MET A 2 20.28 -43.96 1.04
CA MET A 2 19.10 -43.84 0.19
C MET A 2 19.08 -42.40 -0.31
N GLY A 3 19.43 -42.21 -1.58
CA GLY A 3 19.45 -40.92 -2.24
C GLY A 3 18.04 -40.52 -2.66
N GLY A 4 17.57 -39.38 -2.19
CA GLY A 4 16.40 -38.70 -2.73
C GLY A 4 16.81 -37.85 -3.92
N PHE A 5 16.29 -38.18 -5.11
CA PHE A 5 16.37 -37.33 -6.29
C PHE A 5 15.50 -36.08 -6.05
N CYS A 6 16.12 -34.91 -6.05
CA CYS A 6 15.42 -33.63 -6.14
C CYS A 6 15.24 -33.33 -7.63
N GLU A 7 14.04 -33.52 -8.16
CA GLU A 7 13.71 -33.04 -9.51
C GLU A 7 13.66 -31.51 -9.50
N PRO A 8 14.45 -30.83 -10.37
CA PRO A 8 14.33 -29.39 -10.52
C PRO A 8 13.05 -29.08 -11.30
N PHE A 9 12.05 -28.51 -10.65
CA PHE A 9 10.89 -27.93 -11.34
C PHE A 9 11.36 -26.81 -12.28
N SER A 10 11.50 -27.13 -13.57
CA SER A 10 11.77 -26.17 -14.63
C SER A 10 10.44 -25.72 -15.24
N ASN A 11 10.21 -24.40 -15.29
CA ASN A 11 9.02 -23.81 -15.88
C ASN A 11 9.03 -24.09 -17.40
N PRO A 12 7.94 -24.63 -17.99
CA PRO A 12 7.94 -25.00 -19.40
C PRO A 12 8.15 -23.77 -20.31
N LEU A 13 8.91 -23.97 -21.38
CA LEU A 13 9.22 -22.94 -22.38
C LEU A 13 7.93 -22.44 -23.05
N ALA A 14 7.82 -21.12 -23.25
CA ALA A 14 6.68 -20.53 -23.92
C ALA A 14 6.57 -21.04 -25.38
N PRO A 15 5.34 -21.26 -25.90
CA PRO A 15 5.14 -21.79 -27.24
C PRO A 15 5.66 -20.82 -28.32
N ASP A 16 6.35 -21.38 -29.32
CA ASP A 16 6.82 -20.64 -30.50
C ASP A 16 5.62 -20.24 -31.37
N GLY A 17 5.28 -18.95 -31.36
CA GLY A 17 4.23 -18.42 -32.23
C GLY A 17 3.53 -17.15 -31.75
N HIS A 18 4.17 -16.32 -30.90
CA HIS A 18 3.70 -14.94 -30.72
C HIS A 18 4.52 -14.03 -31.64
N ASP A 19 4.01 -13.81 -32.85
CA ASP A 19 4.37 -12.62 -33.62
C ASP A 19 4.03 -11.42 -32.74
N VAL A 20 5.07 -10.79 -32.19
CA VAL A 20 4.94 -9.50 -31.53
C VAL A 20 4.70 -8.50 -32.66
N ASP A 21 3.45 -8.07 -32.80
CA ASP A 21 3.12 -6.91 -33.63
C ASP A 21 4.12 -5.80 -33.30
N ASP A 22 4.99 -5.49 -34.25
CA ASP A 22 6.07 -4.52 -34.09
C ASP A 22 5.46 -3.18 -33.64
N PRO A 23 5.71 -2.73 -32.39
CA PRO A 23 5.11 -1.51 -31.87
C PRO A 23 5.58 -0.28 -32.66
N HIS A 24 6.61 -0.39 -33.51
CA HIS A 24 7.09 0.69 -34.36
C HIS A 24 6.18 1.03 -35.54
N SER A 25 5.29 0.13 -35.97
CA SER A 25 4.40 0.39 -37.12
C SER A 25 3.29 1.42 -36.82
N PHE A 26 2.80 1.48 -35.57
CA PHE A 26 1.76 2.44 -35.15
C PHE A 26 2.26 3.87 -34.89
N HIS A 27 3.58 4.09 -34.89
CA HIS A 27 4.21 5.37 -34.54
C HIS A 27 4.52 6.25 -35.74
N GLN A 28 4.38 5.77 -36.98
CA GLN A 28 4.70 6.56 -38.16
C GLN A 28 3.63 7.62 -38.51
N SER A 29 2.43 7.53 -37.93
CA SER A 29 1.27 8.36 -38.31
C SER A 29 0.69 9.21 -37.19
N LYS A 30 1.32 9.24 -36.01
CA LYS A 30 0.84 10.00 -34.86
C LYS A 30 1.79 11.16 -34.61
N LEU A 31 1.28 12.38 -34.80
CA LEU A 31 1.98 13.63 -34.50
C LEU A 31 2.74 13.51 -33.17
N THR A 32 4.02 13.85 -33.21
CA THR A 32 4.90 13.64 -32.08
C THR A 32 4.67 14.70 -31.01
N ASN A 33 5.19 14.46 -29.80
CA ASN A 33 5.18 15.46 -28.73
C ASN A 33 5.91 16.75 -29.15
N GLU A 34 6.86 16.67 -30.09
CA GLU A 34 7.51 17.84 -30.68
C GLU A 34 6.57 18.65 -31.57
N ASP A 35 5.69 18.00 -32.33
CA ASP A 35 4.68 18.70 -33.14
C ASP A 35 3.65 19.40 -32.26
N PHE A 36 3.30 18.80 -31.12
CA PHE A 36 2.46 19.45 -30.12
C PHE A 36 3.15 20.66 -29.47
N ARG A 37 4.44 20.56 -29.15
CA ARG A 37 5.23 21.70 -28.65
C ARG A 37 5.31 22.81 -29.70
N LYS A 38 5.52 22.47 -30.97
CA LYS A 38 5.49 23.45 -32.07
C LYS A 38 4.14 24.16 -32.14
N LEU A 39 3.03 23.42 -32.08
CA LEU A 39 1.68 23.99 -32.10
C LEU A 39 1.42 24.97 -30.94
N LEU A 40 2.00 24.70 -29.76
CA LEU A 40 1.91 25.59 -28.59
C LEU A 40 2.85 26.80 -28.68
N MET A 41 4.01 26.66 -29.32
CA MET A 41 5.01 27.73 -29.46
C MET A 41 4.74 28.65 -30.65
N THR A 42 4.04 28.17 -31.68
CA THR A 42 3.61 29.03 -32.79
C THR A 42 2.40 29.86 -32.36
N PRO A 43 2.48 31.21 -32.37
CA PRO A 43 1.32 32.03 -32.07
C PRO A 43 0.22 31.73 -33.11
N ARG A 44 -0.93 31.26 -32.62
CA ARG A 44 -2.11 30.97 -33.43
C ARG A 44 -2.46 32.20 -34.28
N ALA A 45 -2.55 32.05 -35.60
CA ALA A 45 -2.97 33.12 -36.49
C ALA A 45 -4.31 33.71 -36.01
N ALA A 46 -4.34 35.04 -35.84
CA ALA A 46 -5.53 35.75 -35.39
C ALA A 46 -6.64 35.62 -36.45
N PRO A 47 -7.90 35.35 -36.06
CA PRO A 47 -9.02 35.39 -36.99
C PRO A 47 -9.20 36.81 -37.54
N THR A 48 -9.49 36.93 -38.84
CA THR A 48 -9.55 38.20 -39.58
C THR A 48 -10.82 39.03 -39.31
N SER A 49 -11.73 38.54 -38.47
CA SER A 49 -12.95 39.26 -38.09
C SER A 49 -13.16 39.21 -36.58
N ALA A 50 -13.16 40.39 -35.96
CA ALA A 50 -13.50 40.56 -34.56
C ALA A 50 -15.00 40.28 -34.32
N PRO A 51 -15.40 39.59 -33.24
CA PRO A 51 -16.82 39.48 -32.87
C PRO A 51 -17.32 40.83 -32.31
N PRO A 52 -18.62 41.15 -32.45
CA PRO A 52 -19.17 42.41 -31.98
C PRO A 52 -19.06 42.49 -30.46
N SER A 53 -18.49 43.58 -29.95
CA SER A 53 -18.44 43.88 -28.53
C SER A 53 -19.85 44.19 -28.01
N LYS A 54 -20.49 43.22 -27.33
CA LYS A 54 -21.67 43.54 -26.52
C LYS A 54 -21.22 44.30 -25.28
N SER A 55 -21.55 45.59 -25.23
CA SER A 55 -21.50 46.39 -24.02
C SER A 55 -22.43 45.79 -22.96
N ARG A 56 -21.86 45.17 -21.92
CA ARG A 56 -22.63 44.78 -20.74
C ARG A 56 -22.88 46.02 -19.90
N HIS A 57 -24.16 46.34 -19.66
CA HIS A 57 -24.57 47.29 -18.63
C HIS A 57 -24.03 46.82 -17.28
N HIS A 58 -23.34 47.73 -16.57
CA HIS A 58 -22.82 47.50 -15.23
C HIS A 58 -23.92 47.85 -14.24
N GLU A 59 -24.60 46.83 -13.69
CA GLU A 59 -25.47 47.01 -12.53
C GLU A 59 -24.64 47.03 -11.23
N MET A 60 -25.14 47.79 -10.26
CA MET A 60 -24.52 48.15 -8.99
C MET A 60 -23.95 46.94 -8.21
N PRO A 61 -22.92 47.14 -7.35
CA PRO A 61 -22.30 46.05 -6.61
C PRO A 61 -23.30 45.34 -5.69
N ARG A 62 -23.77 44.15 -6.10
CA ARG A 62 -24.28 43.16 -5.15
C ARG A 62 -23.12 42.73 -4.27
N GLU A 63 -23.32 42.74 -2.96
CA GLU A 63 -22.39 42.13 -2.01
C GLU A 63 -22.09 40.70 -2.48
N TYR A 64 -20.84 40.48 -2.86
CA TYR A 64 -20.41 39.23 -3.48
C TYR A 64 -20.38 38.14 -2.41
N ASN A 65 -21.37 37.26 -2.43
CA ASN A 65 -21.38 36.08 -1.59
C ASN A 65 -20.62 34.96 -2.33
N GLU A 66 -19.38 34.71 -1.91
CA GLU A 66 -18.50 33.71 -2.51
C GLU A 66 -19.09 32.28 -2.41
N ASP A 67 -20.02 32.04 -1.48
CA ASP A 67 -20.64 30.74 -1.31
C ASP A 67 -21.81 30.49 -2.27
N GLU A 68 -22.33 31.50 -2.95
CA GLU A 68 -23.35 31.32 -4.01
C GLU A 68 -22.74 31.22 -5.41
N ASP A 69 -21.50 31.68 -5.63
CA ASP A 69 -20.85 31.61 -6.94
C ASP A 69 -20.38 30.16 -7.27
N PRO A 70 -20.94 29.52 -8.33
CA PRO A 70 -20.50 28.20 -8.77
C PRO A 70 -19.01 28.15 -9.13
N ALA A 71 -18.42 29.25 -9.61
CA ALA A 71 -17.00 29.30 -9.95
C ALA A 71 -16.12 29.32 -8.70
N ALA A 72 -16.51 30.05 -7.66
CA ALA A 72 -15.84 30.02 -6.36
C ALA A 72 -15.91 28.64 -5.70
N ARG A 73 -17.08 27.96 -5.73
CA ARG A 73 -17.20 26.57 -5.25
C ARG A 73 -16.26 25.61 -5.99
N ARG A 74 -16.13 25.76 -7.31
CA ARG A 74 -15.20 24.97 -8.12
C ARG A 74 -13.74 25.24 -7.75
N ARG A 75 -13.37 26.50 -7.47
CA ARG A 75 -12.02 26.88 -7.02
C ARG A 75 -11.70 26.30 -5.64
N LYS A 76 -12.63 26.40 -4.68
CA LYS A 76 -12.51 25.82 -3.32
C LYS A 76 -12.34 24.29 -3.39
N LYS A 77 -13.11 23.60 -4.24
CA LYS A 77 -12.97 22.15 -4.45
C LYS A 77 -11.61 21.78 -5.04
N LYS A 78 -11.13 22.52 -6.06
CA LYS A 78 -9.83 22.26 -6.68
C LYS A 78 -8.67 22.49 -5.71
N SER A 79 -8.71 23.58 -4.94
CA SER A 79 -7.67 23.86 -3.94
C SER A 79 -7.68 22.85 -2.80
N TYR A 80 -8.84 22.33 -2.41
CA TYR A 80 -8.96 21.26 -1.42
C TYR A 80 -8.24 19.97 -1.87
N TYR A 81 -8.53 19.45 -3.06
CA TYR A 81 -7.84 18.25 -3.56
C TYR A 81 -6.35 18.49 -3.83
N ALA A 82 -5.96 19.71 -4.23
CA ALA A 82 -4.55 20.07 -4.36
C ALA A 82 -3.81 20.02 -3.01
N LYS A 83 -4.44 20.50 -1.93
CA LYS A 83 -3.89 20.40 -0.56
C LYS A 83 -3.79 18.95 -0.09
N LEU A 84 -4.78 18.12 -0.41
CA LEU A 84 -4.76 16.69 -0.05
C LEU A 84 -3.57 15.98 -0.69
N ARG A 85 -3.37 16.20 -2.00
CA ARG A 85 -2.22 15.67 -2.74
C ARG A 85 -0.89 16.21 -2.22
N GLN A 86 -0.85 17.48 -1.81
CA GLN A 86 0.35 18.06 -1.23
C GLN A 86 0.71 17.40 0.11
N GLN A 87 -0.28 17.14 0.96
CA GLN A 87 -0.07 16.40 2.21
C GLN A 87 0.41 14.96 1.97
N GLU A 88 -0.10 14.28 0.94
CA GLU A 88 0.39 12.95 0.56
C GLU A 88 1.86 12.99 0.13
N ILE A 89 2.21 13.93 -0.75
CA ILE A 89 3.59 14.11 -1.22
C ILE A 89 4.53 14.48 -0.07
N GLU A 90 4.09 15.35 0.84
CA GLU A 90 4.87 15.77 2.00
C GLU A 90 5.10 14.61 2.97
N ARG A 91 4.07 13.80 3.24
CA ARG A 91 4.20 12.57 4.03
C ARG A 91 5.16 11.57 3.39
N GLU A 92 5.06 11.36 2.08
CA GLU A 92 5.99 10.47 1.34
C GLU A 92 7.42 11.00 1.37
N ARG A 93 7.59 12.32 1.27
CA ARG A 93 8.90 12.98 1.37
C ARG A 93 9.49 12.84 2.78
N GLU A 94 8.70 13.05 3.83
CA GLU A 94 9.13 12.84 5.22
C GLU A 94 9.55 11.38 5.46
N LEU A 95 8.79 10.42 4.92
CA LEU A 95 9.16 9.00 4.98
C LEU A 95 10.47 8.72 4.23
N ALA A 96 10.67 9.33 3.06
CA ALA A 96 11.89 9.20 2.28
C ALA A 96 13.11 9.85 2.97
N GLU A 97 12.95 11.02 3.59
CA GLU A 97 13.99 11.69 4.37
C GLU A 97 14.39 10.87 5.61
N LYS A 98 13.43 10.16 6.21
CA LYS A 98 13.68 9.24 7.33
C LYS A 98 14.24 7.87 6.88
N TYR A 99 14.16 7.54 5.60
CA TYR A 99 14.64 6.26 5.08
C TYR A 99 16.17 6.26 4.93
N ARG A 100 16.84 5.44 5.74
CA ARG A 100 18.28 5.17 5.60
C ARG A 100 18.50 4.04 4.59
N ASP A 101 19.00 4.40 3.40
CA ASP A 101 19.36 3.41 2.39
C ASP A 101 20.73 2.76 2.70
N ARG A 102 20.69 1.71 3.51
CA ARG A 102 21.86 0.91 3.90
C ARG A 102 22.51 0.20 2.70
N ALA A 103 21.75 -0.09 1.63
CA ALA A 103 22.31 -0.75 0.45
C ALA A 103 23.19 0.21 -0.36
N LYS A 104 22.73 1.46 -0.53
CA LYS A 104 23.52 2.54 -1.12
C LYS A 104 24.74 2.89 -0.28
N GLU A 105 24.62 2.98 1.05
CA GLU A 105 25.76 3.22 1.94
C GLU A 105 26.86 2.15 1.82
N ARG A 106 26.49 0.88 1.61
CA ARG A 106 27.46 -0.19 1.33
C ARG A 106 28.14 -0.05 -0.03
N ARG A 107 27.42 0.43 -1.06
CA ARG A 107 28.01 0.67 -2.40
C ARG A 107 28.95 1.86 -2.39
N ASP A 108 28.58 2.93 -1.70
CA ASP A 108 29.35 4.18 -1.61
C ASP A 108 30.48 4.10 -0.56
N GLY A 109 30.52 3.04 0.26
CA GLY A 109 31.51 2.84 1.32
C GLY A 109 31.34 3.76 2.53
N VAL A 110 30.25 4.53 2.62
CA VAL A 110 29.98 5.53 3.67
C VAL A 110 29.27 4.91 4.89
N ASN A 111 29.35 3.58 5.04
CA ASN A 111 28.64 2.88 6.09
C ASN A 111 29.34 3.08 7.45
N LYS A 112 28.88 4.07 8.23
CA LYS A 112 29.37 4.38 9.58
C LYS A 112 29.40 3.17 10.52
N ASP A 113 28.50 2.22 10.33
CA ASP A 113 28.42 1.00 11.15
C ASP A 113 29.69 0.12 11.01
N TYR A 114 30.49 0.30 9.96
CA TYR A 114 31.74 -0.42 9.73
C TYR A 114 32.99 0.41 10.06
N GLU A 115 32.89 1.72 10.28
CA GLU A 115 34.06 2.55 10.66
C GLU A 115 34.75 1.99 11.92
N GLU A 116 33.96 1.63 12.92
CA GLU A 116 34.47 1.05 14.16
C GLU A 116 35.07 -0.35 13.93
N THR A 117 34.46 -1.19 13.08
CA THR A 117 35.00 -2.51 12.78
C THR A 117 36.23 -2.47 11.88
N GLU A 118 36.36 -1.49 10.99
CA GLU A 118 37.55 -1.26 10.17
C GLU A 118 38.72 -0.74 11.02
N LEU A 119 38.45 0.18 11.97
CA LEU A 119 39.45 0.61 12.96
C LEU A 119 39.90 -0.55 13.85
N ILE A 120 38.97 -1.39 14.31
CA ILE A 120 39.28 -2.59 15.10
C ILE A 120 40.00 -3.64 14.25
N SER A 121 39.62 -3.86 12.98
CA SER A 121 40.25 -4.82 12.08
C SER A 121 41.69 -4.44 11.73
N THR A 122 41.92 -3.16 11.41
CA THR A 122 43.25 -2.62 11.10
C THR A 122 44.17 -2.65 12.32
N THR A 123 43.65 -2.37 13.52
CA THR A 123 44.44 -2.44 14.77
C THR A 123 44.60 -3.87 15.31
N ALA A 124 43.61 -4.75 15.11
CA ALA A 124 43.67 -6.15 15.51
C ALA A 124 44.68 -6.96 14.67
N ASN A 125 44.83 -6.64 13.38
CA ASN A 125 45.84 -7.27 12.53
C ASN A 125 47.28 -6.98 13.00
N TYR A 126 47.53 -5.85 13.65
CA TYR A 126 48.83 -5.56 14.29
C TYR A 126 49.02 -6.25 15.66
N ARG A 127 47.94 -6.74 16.29
CA ARG A 127 47.98 -7.45 17.59
C ARG A 127 48.17 -8.97 17.43
N ALA A 128 48.10 -9.51 16.21
CA ALA A 128 48.07 -10.95 15.93
C ALA A 128 49.44 -11.66 15.90
N VAL A 129 50.52 -11.02 16.37
CA VAL A 129 51.82 -11.69 16.57
C VAL A 129 51.94 -12.24 18.00
N GLY A 130 51.12 -13.24 18.31
CA GLY A 130 51.26 -14.05 19.52
C GLY A 130 49.93 -14.60 20.05
N PRO A 131 49.85 -15.90 20.42
CA PRO A 131 48.66 -16.43 21.06
C PRO A 131 48.55 -15.84 22.47
N THR A 132 47.74 -14.79 22.62
CA THR A 132 47.37 -14.29 23.95
C THR A 132 46.31 -15.20 24.56
N ALA A 133 46.51 -15.61 25.81
CA ALA A 133 45.76 -16.60 26.61
C ALA A 133 44.24 -16.34 26.82
N GLU A 134 43.61 -15.47 26.04
CA GLU A 134 42.20 -15.10 26.15
C GLU A 134 41.30 -15.87 25.15
N ALA A 135 41.89 -16.70 24.28
CA ALA A 135 41.18 -17.48 23.26
C ALA A 135 40.42 -18.70 23.83
N ASP A 136 40.64 -19.06 25.10
CA ASP A 136 39.94 -20.12 25.83
C ASP A 136 38.76 -19.60 26.68
N LYS A 137 38.12 -18.49 26.26
CA LYS A 137 36.80 -18.11 26.80
C LYS A 137 35.76 -19.11 26.30
N SER A 138 35.65 -20.17 27.10
CA SER A 138 34.81 -21.36 26.97
C SER A 138 33.50 -21.11 26.25
N ALA A 139 33.08 -22.05 25.40
CA ALA A 139 31.74 -22.08 24.80
C ALA A 139 30.62 -21.91 25.85
N ALA A 140 30.88 -22.24 27.11
CA ALA A 140 29.98 -21.98 28.23
C ALA A 140 29.76 -20.50 28.53
N GLU A 141 30.76 -19.64 28.34
CA GLU A 141 30.68 -18.20 28.58
C GLU A 141 29.90 -17.49 27.46
N LYS A 142 30.13 -17.88 26.20
CA LYS A 142 29.28 -17.47 25.06
C LYS A 142 27.82 -17.89 25.27
N ARG A 143 27.59 -19.10 25.77
CA ARG A 143 26.24 -19.59 26.11
C ARG A 143 25.60 -18.78 27.24
N ARG A 144 26.38 -18.35 28.25
CA ARG A 144 25.88 -17.49 29.34
C ARG A 144 25.50 -16.09 28.84
N GLN A 145 26.29 -15.50 27.94
CA GLN A 145 25.97 -14.21 27.31
C GLN A 145 24.69 -14.30 26.48
N LEU A 146 24.57 -15.33 25.64
CA LEU A 146 23.37 -15.54 24.81
C LEU A 146 22.12 -15.76 25.66
N ILE A 147 22.23 -16.49 26.77
CA ILE A 147 21.13 -16.64 27.75
C ILE A 147 20.80 -15.29 28.41
N GLN A 148 21.79 -14.51 28.82
CA GLN A 148 21.59 -13.21 29.46
C GLN A 148 20.94 -12.20 28.50
N GLU A 149 21.35 -12.17 27.24
CA GLU A 149 20.77 -11.34 26.18
C GLU A 149 19.34 -11.78 25.87
N SER A 150 19.07 -13.09 25.85
CA SER A 150 17.70 -13.62 25.64
C SER A 150 16.79 -13.46 26.85
N LYS A 151 17.34 -13.33 28.06
CA LYS A 151 16.58 -13.16 29.31
C LYS A 151 15.81 -11.84 29.35
N PHE A 152 16.32 -10.80 28.70
CA PHE A 152 15.70 -9.47 28.63
C PHE A 152 14.63 -9.34 27.54
N LEU A 153 14.28 -10.42 26.82
CA LEU A 153 13.45 -10.34 25.61
C LEU A 153 11.97 -10.69 25.81
N GLY A 154 11.48 -11.08 26.99
CA GLY A 154 10.03 -11.27 27.09
C GLY A 154 9.49 -12.00 28.31
N GLY A 155 9.57 -11.38 29.48
CA GLY A 155 8.81 -11.90 30.62
C GLY A 155 8.99 -11.19 31.96
N ASP A 156 9.86 -10.18 32.07
CA ASP A 156 9.96 -9.39 33.29
C ASP A 156 9.14 -8.10 33.21
N MET A 157 8.57 -7.69 34.35
CA MET A 157 7.78 -6.46 34.45
C MET A 157 8.62 -5.19 34.24
N GLU A 158 9.94 -5.30 34.32
CA GLU A 158 10.87 -4.17 34.24
C GLU A 158 11.20 -3.77 32.78
N HIS A 159 11.21 -4.72 31.84
CA HIS A 159 11.50 -4.46 30.42
C HIS A 159 10.29 -4.62 29.50
N THR A 160 9.16 -5.13 30.03
CA THR A 160 7.87 -5.09 29.34
C THR A 160 7.13 -3.79 29.66
N HIS A 161 6.83 -2.99 28.63
CA HIS A 161 6.08 -1.75 28.80
C HIS A 161 4.59 -2.06 28.90
N LEU A 162 4.07 -2.14 30.12
CA LEU A 162 2.64 -2.30 30.37
C LEU A 162 1.91 -0.99 30.06
N VAL A 163 1.13 -0.97 28.98
CA VAL A 163 0.34 0.20 28.59
C VAL A 163 -0.91 0.27 29.48
N LYS A 164 -1.11 1.41 30.16
CA LYS A 164 -2.28 1.64 31.03
C LYS A 164 -3.57 1.48 30.22
N GLY A 165 -4.42 0.54 30.65
CA GLY A 165 -5.70 0.28 30.00
C GLY A 165 -5.65 -0.75 28.87
N LEU A 166 -4.51 -1.42 28.64
CA LEU A 166 -4.46 -2.61 27.77
C LEU A 166 -5.49 -3.64 28.21
N ASP A 167 -5.55 -3.95 29.51
CA ASP A 167 -6.52 -4.90 30.08
C ASP A 167 -7.96 -4.48 29.80
N PHE A 168 -8.24 -3.18 29.85
CA PHE A 168 -9.57 -2.65 29.55
C PHE A 168 -9.90 -2.76 28.06
N ALA A 169 -8.95 -2.50 27.17
CA ALA A 169 -9.10 -2.69 25.73
C ALA A 169 -9.28 -4.18 25.37
N LEU A 170 -8.52 -5.07 26.02
CA LEU A 170 -8.67 -6.52 25.88
C LEU A 170 -10.05 -6.97 26.39
N LEU A 171 -10.50 -6.47 27.55
CA LEU A 171 -11.84 -6.74 28.07
C LEU A 171 -12.94 -6.23 27.12
N GLN A 172 -12.80 -5.04 26.55
CA GLN A 172 -13.74 -4.52 25.56
C GLN A 172 -13.81 -5.40 24.31
N LYS A 173 -12.66 -5.85 23.80
CA LYS A 173 -12.57 -6.77 22.66
C LYS A 173 -13.25 -8.10 22.96
N VAL A 174 -12.93 -8.72 24.09
CA VAL A 174 -13.55 -9.99 24.52
C VAL A 174 -15.06 -9.85 24.69
N ARG A 175 -15.53 -8.75 25.31
CA ARG A 175 -16.98 -8.46 25.42
C ARG A 175 -17.65 -8.31 24.06
N ALA A 176 -17.02 -7.60 23.12
CA ALA A 176 -17.53 -7.44 21.77
C ALA A 176 -17.55 -8.76 20.99
N GLU A 177 -16.52 -9.60 21.15
CA GLU A 177 -16.46 -10.94 20.55
C GLU A 177 -17.57 -11.86 21.06
N ILE A 178 -17.82 -11.86 22.38
CA ILE A 178 -18.92 -12.63 22.97
C ILE A 178 -20.27 -12.13 22.43
N ALA A 179 -20.53 -10.83 22.48
CA ALA A 179 -21.79 -10.27 21.99
C ALA A 179 -22.00 -10.48 20.48
N SER A 180 -20.93 -10.39 19.68
CA SER A 180 -20.99 -10.69 18.24
C SER A 180 -21.31 -12.15 18.00
N LYS A 181 -20.69 -13.05 18.76
CA LYS A 181 -20.92 -14.48 18.65
C LYS A 181 -22.35 -14.87 19.08
N GLU A 182 -22.86 -14.29 20.15
CA GLU A 182 -24.25 -14.48 20.59
C GLU A 182 -25.25 -13.97 19.54
N LYS A 183 -24.99 -12.80 18.95
CA LYS A 183 -25.84 -12.26 17.87
C LYS A 183 -25.79 -13.10 16.60
N GLU A 184 -24.60 -13.60 16.23
CA GLU A 184 -24.44 -14.50 15.08
C GLU A 184 -25.15 -15.84 15.33
N GLU A 185 -25.07 -16.37 16.55
CA GLU A 185 -25.79 -17.57 16.96
C GLU A 185 -27.32 -17.35 16.97
N GLU A 186 -27.79 -16.19 17.40
CA GLU A 186 -29.21 -15.79 17.32
C GLU A 186 -29.67 -15.65 15.85
N GLU A 187 -28.89 -14.98 14.98
CA GLU A 187 -29.21 -14.85 13.55
C GLU A 187 -29.20 -16.20 12.82
N LEU A 188 -28.31 -17.12 13.23
CA LEU A 188 -28.25 -18.48 12.72
C LEU A 188 -29.44 -19.32 13.21
N MET A 189 -29.90 -19.11 14.44
CA MET A 189 -31.10 -19.76 14.99
C MET A 189 -32.42 -19.15 14.50
N GLU A 190 -32.44 -17.90 14.03
CA GLU A 190 -33.63 -17.24 13.46
C GLU A 190 -33.86 -17.62 11.98
N LYS A 191 -32.83 -18.16 11.30
CA LYS A 191 -32.87 -18.55 9.86
C LYS A 191 -33.17 -20.02 9.51
N PRO A 192 -33.87 -20.83 10.34
CA PRO A 192 -34.55 -22.02 9.83
C PRO A 192 -36.03 -22.03 10.24
N GLN A 193 -36.84 -21.08 9.78
CA GLN A 193 -38.31 -21.24 9.83
C GLN A 193 -39.12 -20.39 8.84
N LYS A 194 -38.54 -20.08 7.66
CA LYS A 194 -39.30 -19.42 6.57
C LYS A 194 -39.15 -20.04 5.19
N GLU A 195 -38.80 -21.31 5.04
CA GLU A 195 -38.91 -22.00 3.74
C GLU A 195 -39.43 -23.43 3.89
N THR A 196 -40.72 -23.58 4.20
CA THR A 196 -41.49 -24.82 3.96
C THR A 196 -42.96 -24.50 3.64
N LYS A 197 -43.23 -23.61 2.70
CA LYS A 197 -44.55 -23.51 2.05
C LYS A 197 -44.41 -23.04 0.61
N LYS A 198 -44.16 -23.98 -0.28
CA LYS A 198 -44.52 -23.97 -1.71
C LYS A 198 -43.95 -25.27 -2.29
N ASP A 199 -44.84 -26.20 -2.59
CA ASP A 199 -44.79 -27.15 -3.71
C ASP A 199 -45.74 -28.31 -3.40
N GLU A 200 -47.04 -28.08 -3.60
CA GLU A 200 -48.01 -29.16 -3.83
C GLU A 200 -48.76 -28.87 -5.15
N ASP A 201 -48.21 -29.48 -6.19
CA ASP A 201 -48.86 -30.20 -7.29
C ASP A 201 -49.90 -29.49 -8.21
N PRO A 202 -49.53 -29.18 -9.48
CA PRO A 202 -50.48 -28.71 -10.49
C PRO A 202 -51.35 -29.81 -11.12
N GLU A 203 -51.38 -31.05 -10.61
CA GLU A 203 -52.20 -32.14 -11.18
C GLU A 203 -53.73 -32.02 -10.93
N ASN A 204 -54.19 -31.19 -9.99
CA ASN A 204 -55.63 -31.08 -9.68
C ASN A 204 -56.41 -30.02 -10.49
N LYS A 205 -55.85 -29.51 -11.60
CA LYS A 205 -56.51 -28.50 -12.45
C LYS A 205 -56.72 -28.96 -13.88
N ILE A 206 -57.28 -30.16 -14.06
CA ILE A 206 -57.77 -30.63 -15.35
C ILE A 206 -59.31 -30.60 -15.32
N GLU A 207 -59.87 -29.46 -15.75
CA GLU A 207 -61.31 -29.32 -15.98
C GLU A 207 -61.71 -30.04 -17.28
N PHE A 208 -62.38 -31.20 -17.17
CA PHE A 208 -63.00 -31.86 -18.32
C PHE A 208 -64.36 -31.23 -18.62
N LYS A 209 -64.44 -30.47 -19.71
CA LYS A 209 -65.72 -30.03 -20.28
C LYS A 209 -66.30 -31.17 -21.12
N THR A 210 -67.25 -31.90 -20.59
CA THR A 210 -68.09 -32.82 -21.37
C THR A 210 -69.36 -32.09 -21.82
N ARG A 211 -69.73 -32.27 -23.09
CA ARG A 211 -71.06 -31.94 -23.63
C ARG A 211 -71.86 -33.24 -23.69
N LEU A 212 -73.09 -33.21 -23.17
CA LEU A 212 -74.14 -34.16 -23.52
C LEU A 212 -75.42 -33.37 -23.80
#